data_AF-I9LG76-F1
#
_entry.id   AF-I9LG76-F1
#
_cell.length_a   1.000
_cell.length_b   1.000
_cell.length_c   1.000
_cell.angle_alpha   90.00
_cell.angle_beta   90.00
_cell.angle_gamma   90.00
#
_symmetry.space_group_name_H-M   'P 1'
#
loop_
_entity.id
_entity.type
_entity.pdbx_description
1 polymer ?
#
loop_
_entity_poly.entity_id
_entity_poly.type
_entity_poly.pdbx_seq_one_letter_code
_entity_poly.pdbx_strand_id
1 'polypeptide(L)'
;MILAGDMNLYGRVIADAVSTVSATTGRVLLTVAKEGLNDKLTITAEGTPEKELVQEALLTAYPELTVNIRNGNLLLFIETTVDLSSQIKDVRIIDLR
;
A
#
# COMPACT_ATOMS: atom_id res chain seq x y z
N MET A 1 4.33 15.01 -0.05
CA MET A 1 3.69 14.99 1.28
C MET A 1 2.35 14.30 1.13
N ILE A 2 2.27 13.04 1.56
CA ILE A 2 0.98 12.33 1.64
C ILE A 2 0.28 12.81 2.91
N LEU A 3 -0.83 13.54 2.79
CA LEU A 3 -1.62 13.99 3.93
C LEU A 3 -2.46 12.83 4.49
N ALA A 4 -2.45 12.66 5.81
CA ALA A 4 -3.22 11.62 6.50
C ALA A 4 -4.74 11.71 6.24
N GLY A 5 -5.25 12.88 5.83
CA GLY A 5 -6.65 13.07 5.42
C GLY A 5 -7.01 12.38 4.10
N ASP A 6 -6.05 12.24 3.19
CA ASP A 6 -6.23 11.54 1.91
C ASP A 6 -6.04 10.02 2.04
N MET A 7 -5.55 9.53 3.18
CA MET A 7 -5.28 8.09 3.39
C MET A 7 -6.53 7.20 3.30
N ASN A 8 -7.73 7.73 3.56
CA ASN A 8 -8.96 6.97 3.33
C ASN A 8 -9.24 6.76 1.84
N LEU A 9 -8.99 7.79 1.02
CA LEU A 9 -9.19 7.72 -0.44
C LEU A 9 -8.07 6.90 -1.09
N TYR A 10 -6.81 7.21 -0.76
CA TYR A 10 -5.65 6.44 -1.21
C TYR A 10 -5.75 5.01 -0.74
N GLY A 11 -6.19 4.76 0.48
CA GLY A 11 -6.21 3.40 0.99
C GLY A 11 -7.26 2.52 0.35
N ARG A 12 -8.43 3.07 0.02
CA ARG A 12 -9.45 2.37 -0.75
C ARG A 12 -8.98 2.07 -2.18
N VAL A 13 -8.36 3.04 -2.84
CA VAL A 13 -7.98 2.87 -4.25
C VAL A 13 -6.68 2.06 -4.39
N ILE A 14 -5.80 2.08 -3.39
CA ILE A 14 -4.68 1.12 -3.26
C ILE A 14 -5.22 -0.30 -3.03
N ALA A 15 -6.18 -0.49 -2.13
CA ALA A 15 -6.81 -1.79 -1.93
C ALA A 15 -7.46 -2.32 -3.23
N ASP A 16 -8.12 -1.44 -3.98
CA ASP A 16 -8.72 -1.75 -5.28
C ASP A 16 -7.66 -2.19 -6.29
N ALA A 17 -6.57 -1.43 -6.45
CA ALA A 17 -5.46 -1.78 -7.34
C ALA A 17 -4.83 -3.13 -6.97
N VAL A 18 -4.59 -3.37 -5.67
CA VAL A 18 -4.02 -4.64 -5.20
C VAL A 18 -4.99 -5.80 -5.37
N SER A 19 -6.30 -5.58 -5.26
CA SER A 19 -7.31 -6.62 -5.48
C SER A 19 -7.33 -7.18 -6.90
N THR A 20 -6.79 -6.44 -7.87
CA THR A 20 -6.63 -6.90 -9.26
C THR A 20 -5.48 -7.90 -9.45
N VAL A 21 -4.59 -8.00 -8.46
CA VAL A 21 -3.42 -8.89 -8.50
C VAL A 21 -3.80 -10.29 -8.05
N SER A 22 -3.33 -11.29 -8.79
CA SER A 22 -3.57 -12.70 -8.50
C SER A 22 -2.96 -13.10 -7.15
N ALA A 23 -3.58 -14.08 -6.49
CA ALA A 23 -3.18 -14.57 -5.16
C ALA A 23 -3.23 -13.54 -4.03
N THR A 24 -3.91 -12.40 -4.22
CA THR A 24 -4.34 -11.52 -3.13
C THR A 24 -5.74 -11.87 -2.64
N THR A 25 -6.07 -11.49 -1.42
CA THR A 25 -7.45 -11.51 -0.91
C THR A 25 -8.16 -10.17 -1.08
N GLY A 26 -7.48 -9.17 -1.67
CA GLY A 26 -7.94 -7.78 -1.76
C GLY A 26 -7.78 -6.97 -0.48
N ARG A 27 -7.34 -7.58 0.63
CA ARG A 27 -7.04 -6.86 1.87
C ARG A 27 -5.63 -6.34 1.87
N VAL A 28 -5.48 -5.08 2.28
CA VAL A 28 -4.19 -4.42 2.36
C VAL A 28 -4.04 -3.67 3.67
N LEU A 29 -2.82 -3.67 4.19
CA LEU A 29 -2.38 -2.80 5.26
C LEU A 29 -1.57 -1.66 4.68
N LEU A 30 -1.85 -0.45 5.14
CA LEU A 30 -1.14 0.74 4.70
C LEU A 30 -0.54 1.43 5.91
N THR A 31 0.78 1.47 5.93
CA THR A 31 1.53 2.17 6.97
C THR A 31 2.28 3.31 6.32
N VAL A 32 1.99 4.54 6.78
CA VAL A 32 2.75 5.72 6.39
C VAL A 32 3.56 6.17 7.59
N ALA A 33 4.88 6.18 7.44
CA ALA A 33 5.82 6.66 8.44
C ALA A 33 6.67 7.79 7.86
N LYS A 34 7.24 8.63 8.72
CA LYS A 34 8.29 9.58 8.33
C LYS A 34 9.65 8.92 8.53
N GLU A 35 10.48 8.90 7.49
CA GLU A 35 11.86 8.45 7.58
C GLU A 35 12.77 9.62 7.16
N GLY A 36 13.21 10.40 8.15
CA GLY A 36 13.94 11.65 7.93
C GLY A 36 13.07 12.74 7.29
N LEU A 37 13.49 13.23 6.13
CA LEU A 37 12.75 14.22 5.33
C LEU A 37 11.72 13.58 4.39
N ASN A 38 11.72 12.25 4.29
CA ASN A 38 10.94 11.50 3.30
C ASN A 38 9.71 10.84 3.93
N ASP A 39 8.68 10.68 3.13
CA ASP A 39 7.54 9.83 3.47
C ASP A 39 7.92 8.36 3.17
N LYS A 40 7.60 7.44 4.06
CA LYS A 40 7.75 6.00 3.86
C LYS A 40 6.37 5.38 3.83
N LEU A 41 6.00 4.80 2.69
CA LEU A 41 4.75 4.08 2.50
C LEU A 41 5.06 2.59 2.43
N THR A 42 4.58 1.85 3.43
CA THR A 42 4.63 0.39 3.45
C THR A 42 3.23 -0.15 3.16
N ILE A 43 3.15 -1.01 2.16
CA ILE A 43 1.93 -1.67 1.71
C ILE A 43 2.10 -3.15 1.96
N THR A 44 1.29 -3.72 2.84
CA THR A 44 1.26 -5.15 3.10
C THR A 44 0.03 -5.75 2.45
N ALA A 45 0.20 -6.55 1.40
CA ALA A 45 -0.91 -7.25 0.75
C ALA A 45 -1.18 -8.59 1.45
N GLU A 46 -2.44 -8.88 1.74
CA GLU A 46 -2.86 -10.19 2.26
C GLU A 46 -2.94 -11.22 1.13
N GLY A 47 -2.44 -12.42 1.42
CA GLY A 47 -2.30 -13.53 0.50
C GLY A 47 -0.83 -13.81 0.17
N THR A 48 -0.60 -14.42 -0.98
CA THR A 48 0.74 -14.72 -1.48
C THR A 48 0.95 -14.15 -2.89
N PRO A 49 0.66 -12.86 -3.13
CA PRO A 49 0.93 -12.27 -4.44
C PRO A 49 2.43 -12.09 -4.66
N GLU A 50 2.83 -12.05 -5.93
CA GLU A 50 4.19 -11.64 -6.28
C GLU A 50 4.36 -10.14 -6.03
N LYS A 51 5.45 -9.77 -5.35
CA LYS A 51 5.68 -8.38 -4.92
C LYS A 51 5.82 -7.44 -6.12
N GLU A 52 6.45 -7.91 -7.19
CA GLU A 52 6.62 -7.16 -8.42
C GLU A 52 5.27 -6.83 -9.07
N LEU A 53 4.32 -7.77 -9.06
CA LEU A 53 2.98 -7.56 -9.63
C LEU A 53 2.17 -6.56 -8.81
N VAL A 54 2.26 -6.62 -7.48
CA VAL A 54 1.66 -5.62 -6.59
C VAL A 54 2.25 -4.24 -6.86
N GLN A 55 3.57 -4.16 -7.02
CA GLN A 55 4.24 -2.90 -7.33
C GLN A 55 3.80 -2.34 -8.69
N GLU A 56 3.76 -3.19 -9.72
CA GLU A 56 3.35 -2.79 -11.06
C GLU A 56 1.89 -2.29 -11.09
N ALA A 57 0.97 -3.02 -10.45
CA ALA A 57 -0.43 -2.63 -10.34
C ALA A 57 -0.58 -1.26 -9.67
N LEU A 58 0.18 -1.00 -8.60
CA LEU A 58 0.17 0.27 -7.89
C LEU A 58 0.74 1.42 -8.71
N LEU A 59 1.88 1.22 -9.37
CA LEU A 59 2.50 2.28 -10.19
C LEU A 59 1.70 2.55 -11.46
N THR A 60 0.96 1.57 -11.96
CA THR A 60 0.02 1.72 -13.08
C THR A 60 -1.22 2.50 -12.66
N ALA A 61 -1.79 2.18 -11.50
CA ALA A 61 -2.93 2.90 -10.94
C ALA A 61 -2.54 4.33 -10.51
N TYR A 62 -1.29 4.54 -10.10
CA TYR A 62 -0.81 5.79 -9.52
C TYR A 62 0.59 6.19 -10.03
N PRO A 63 0.68 6.72 -11.25
CA PRO A 63 1.94 7.19 -11.81
C PRO A 63 2.58 8.32 -10.98
N GLU A 64 1.82 9.06 -10.17
CA GLU A 64 2.36 10.07 -9.25
C GLU A 64 3.22 9.47 -8.13
N LEU A 65 3.00 8.21 -7.72
CA LEU A 65 3.88 7.51 -6.79
C LEU A 65 5.26 7.35 -7.42
N THR A 66 5.32 7.00 -8.71
CA THR A 66 6.58 6.92 -9.46
C THR A 66 7.34 8.25 -9.43
N VAL A 67 6.65 9.38 -9.61
CA VAL A 67 7.27 10.71 -9.56
C VAL A 67 7.79 11.01 -8.15
N ASN A 68 7.02 10.72 -7.11
CA ASN A 68 7.45 10.95 -5.72
C ASN A 68 8.62 10.06 -5.30
N ILE A 69 8.66 8.81 -5.78
CA ILE A 69 9.79 7.89 -5.56
C ILE A 69 11.05 8.41 -6.27
N ARG A 70 10.94 8.80 -7.55
CA ARG A 70 12.07 9.35 -8.32
C ARG A 70 12.63 10.64 -7.72
N ASN A 71 11.76 11.49 -7.19
CA ASN A 71 12.17 12.72 -6.52
C ASN A 71 12.78 12.48 -5.12
N GLY A 72 12.81 11.23 -4.64
CA GLY A 72 13.31 10.87 -3.31
C GLY A 72 12.37 11.26 -2.17
N ASN A 73 11.18 11.78 -2.47
CA ASN A 73 10.22 12.25 -1.48
C ASN A 73 9.44 11.10 -0.81
N LEU A 74 9.38 9.94 -1.47
CA LEU A 74 8.64 8.77 -1.04
C LEU A 74 9.49 7.51 -1.15
N LEU A 75 9.55 6.74 -0.07
CA LEU A 75 10.08 5.38 -0.06
C LEU A 75 8.90 4.40 -0.06
N LEU A 76 8.79 3.58 -1.09
CA LEU A 76 7.73 2.57 -1.23
C LEU A 76 8.28 1.19 -0.83
N PHE A 77 7.61 0.52 0.10
CA PHE A 77 7.93 -0.84 0.52
C PHE A 77 6.71 -1.73 0.34
N ILE A 78 6.91 -2.90 -0.27
CA ILE A 78 5.85 -3.90 -0.46
C ILE A 78 6.17 -5.16 0.32
N GLU A 79 5.22 -5.53 1.17
CA GLU A 79 5.26 -6.73 1.99
C GLU A 79 4.06 -7.62 1.65
N THR A 80 4.19 -8.90 1.96
CA THR A 80 3.13 -9.88 1.77
C THR A 80 2.97 -10.68 3.05
N THR A 81 1.73 -10.97 3.42
CA THR A 81 1.42 -11.79 4.59
C THR A 81 0.24 -12.68 4.27
N VAL A 82 0.25 -13.91 4.81
CA VAL A 82 -0.84 -14.86 4.58
C VAL A 82 -2.13 -14.42 5.29
N ASP A 83 -2.01 -13.66 6.38
CA ASP A 83 -3.13 -13.21 7.19
C ASP A 83 -2.86 -11.84 7.82
N LEU A 84 -3.75 -10.87 7.59
CA LEU A 84 -3.74 -9.57 8.26
C LEU A 84 -4.58 -9.54 9.53
N SER A 85 -5.35 -10.60 9.84
CA SER A 85 -6.23 -10.65 11.01
C SER A 85 -5.49 -10.53 12.35
N SER A 86 -4.19 -10.84 12.39
CA SER A 86 -3.36 -10.69 13.58
C SER A 86 -2.79 -9.28 13.79
N GLN A 87 -2.80 -8.41 12.76
CA GLN A 87 -2.27 -7.04 12.82
C GLN A 87 -3.31 -6.01 13.33
N ILE A 88 -4.51 -6.46 13.69
CA ILE A 88 -5.68 -5.65 14.10
C ILE A 88 -5.45 -4.75 15.33
N LYS A 89 -4.37 -4.94 16.10
CA LYS A 89 -4.23 -4.21 17.38
C LYS A 89 -3.81 -2.74 17.28
N ASP A 90 -3.21 -2.28 16.18
CA ASP A 90 -2.71 -0.89 16.09
C ASP A 90 -2.82 -0.22 14.71
N VAL A 91 -3.40 -0.88 13.70
CA VAL A 91 -3.39 -0.37 12.32
C VAL A 91 -4.78 -0.45 11.67
N ARG A 92 -5.21 0.65 11.05
CA ARG A 92 -6.51 0.75 10.34
C ARG A 92 -6.49 -0.15 9.10
N ILE A 93 -7.20 -1.27 9.16
CA ILE A 93 -7.49 -2.13 8.02
C ILE A 93 -8.68 -1.51 7.26
N ILE A 94 -8.50 -1.26 5.96
CA ILE A 94 -9.59 -0.89 5.05
C ILE A 94 -10.08 -2.19 4.41
N ASP A 95 -11.18 -2.72 4.90
CA ASP A 95 -11.89 -3.86 4.32
C ASP A 95 -12.97 -3.32 3.37
N LEU A 96 -12.97 -3.76 2.11
CA LEU A 96 -13.88 -3.27 1.07
C LEU A 96 -15.06 -4.23 0.78
N ARG A 97 -15.40 -5.14 1.69
CA ARG A 97 -16.61 -5.95 1.56
C ARG A 97 -17.88 -5.18 1.86
#